data_AF-A0A427AEI7-F1
#
_entry.id   AF-A0A427AEI7-F1
#
_cell.length_a   1.000
_cell.length_b   1.000
_cell.length_c   1.000
_cell.angle_alpha   90.00
_cell.angle_beta   90.00
_cell.angle_gamma   90.00
#
_symmetry.space_group_name_H-M   'P 1'
#
loop_
_entity.id
_entity.type
_entity.pdbx_description
1 polymer ?
#
loop_
_entity_poly.entity_id
_entity_poly.type
_entity_poly.pdbx_seq_one_letter_code
_entity_poly.pdbx_strand_id
1 'polypeptide(L)'
;MAEDSVRHIGISSGLAVLLSDDKPKGNPQNSRLISYCDSIGDHSVERTLEHIFDLPHKSVRPSGSLIDVDFIRSILKKQLPRFQQENDSDCYKRDGLSILDCGSAPNAVVIDNASTRGDIKTIRKPLLVESQTVFSSARANACAWKGKWMYEVTLETSGIQQLGWATVSCPFTDRKGVGDSEDSYAFDGKRVSKWNKDPMPYGQSWVVGDVIGCCIDLDSDVVSFLRNGVSLGVAFDRIQKMRPGIGYYPAISLSDGSSDL
;
A
#
# COMPACT_ATOMS: atom_id res chain seq x y z
N MET A 1 -27.97 18.46 -51.50
CA MET A 1 -26.62 19.04 -51.35
C MET A 1 -26.64 19.93 -50.12
N ALA A 2 -25.89 19.70 -49.05
CA ALA A 2 -24.95 18.65 -48.68
C ALA A 2 -25.08 18.45 -47.16
N GLU A 3 -24.86 17.20 -46.73
CA GLU A 3 -24.72 16.80 -45.33
C GLU A 3 -23.43 17.37 -44.75
N ASP A 4 -23.44 17.80 -43.49
CA ASP A 4 -22.21 17.95 -42.69
C ASP A 4 -22.31 17.10 -41.43
N SER A 5 -21.58 15.98 -41.50
CA SER A 5 -21.28 15.04 -40.43
C SER A 5 -20.11 15.55 -39.59
N VAL A 6 -20.25 15.71 -38.27
CA VAL A 6 -19.11 15.83 -37.35
C VAL A 6 -19.31 14.95 -36.11
N ARG A 7 -18.85 13.71 -36.28
CA ARG A 7 -18.10 12.83 -35.35
C ARG A 7 -18.33 13.03 -33.84
N HIS A 8 -19.08 12.09 -33.27
CA HIS A 8 -18.93 11.64 -31.88
C HIS A 8 -17.50 11.13 -31.66
N ILE A 9 -16.74 11.77 -30.77
CA ILE A 9 -15.55 11.17 -30.13
C ILE A 9 -15.94 10.90 -28.69
N GLY A 10 -16.14 9.62 -28.39
CA GLY A 10 -16.33 9.12 -27.04
C GLY A 10 -15.08 9.34 -26.23
N ILE A 11 -15.19 10.16 -25.19
CA ILE A 11 -14.22 10.16 -24.09
C ILE A 11 -14.72 9.10 -23.13
N SER A 12 -14.10 7.92 -23.21
CA SER A 12 -14.21 6.88 -22.20
C SER A 12 -13.57 7.40 -20.92
N SER A 13 -14.35 8.05 -20.07
CA SER A 13 -13.99 8.31 -18.68
C SER A 13 -14.02 6.99 -17.92
N GLY A 14 -12.84 6.53 -17.49
CA GLY A 14 -12.71 5.45 -16.52
C GLY A 14 -13.35 5.86 -15.21
N LEU A 15 -14.64 5.56 -15.09
CA LEU A 15 -15.44 5.68 -13.88
C LEU A 15 -14.96 4.66 -12.84
N ALA A 16 -14.56 5.16 -11.68
CA ALA A 16 -14.73 4.44 -10.42
C ALA A 16 -15.43 5.40 -9.45
N VAL A 17 -16.73 5.61 -9.69
CA VAL A 17 -17.68 6.14 -8.70
C VAL A 17 -18.48 4.94 -8.22
N LEU A 18 -18.35 4.60 -6.94
CA LEU A 18 -19.36 3.85 -6.21
C LEU A 18 -19.66 4.67 -4.95
N LEU A 19 -20.73 5.46 -5.05
CA LEU A 19 -21.42 6.08 -3.94
C LEU A 19 -22.79 5.41 -3.82
N SER A 20 -23.16 4.97 -2.61
CA SER A 20 -24.50 4.93 -1.98
C SER A 20 -24.33 4.11 -0.69
N ASP A 21 -24.20 4.70 0.50
CA ASP A 21 -25.19 5.36 1.39
C ASP A 21 -26.14 4.37 2.07
N ASP A 22 -25.79 3.95 3.30
CA ASP A 22 -26.73 3.80 4.43
C ASP A 22 -26.00 3.54 5.77
N LYS A 23 -26.59 4.08 6.85
CA LYS A 23 -26.05 4.26 8.21
C LYS A 23 -25.88 2.97 9.06
N PRO A 24 -25.16 3.03 10.21
CA PRO A 24 -24.44 1.90 10.79
C PRO A 24 -25.22 1.17 11.90
N LYS A 25 -25.07 -0.15 11.97
CA LYS A 25 -25.21 -0.93 13.22
C LYS A 25 -24.28 -2.15 13.20
N GLY A 26 -23.18 -2.06 13.93
CA GLY A 26 -22.28 -3.19 14.17
C GLY A 26 -21.16 -2.78 15.11
N ASN A 27 -21.06 -3.47 16.24
CA ASN A 27 -20.15 -3.19 17.35
C ASN A 27 -18.66 -3.29 16.89
N PRO A 28 -17.77 -2.32 17.18
CA PRO A 28 -16.40 -2.36 16.70
C PRO A 28 -15.59 -3.35 17.55
N GLN A 29 -15.26 -4.51 17.01
CA GLN A 29 -14.20 -5.34 17.58
C GLN A 29 -12.92 -5.12 16.79
N ASN A 30 -11.99 -4.49 17.50
CA ASN A 30 -10.65 -4.05 17.11
C ASN A 30 -9.88 -5.04 16.22
N SER A 31 -9.60 -4.67 14.98
CA SER A 31 -8.47 -5.20 14.21
C SER A 31 -7.21 -4.41 14.57
N ARG A 32 -6.35 -4.98 15.42
CA ARG A 32 -5.01 -4.42 15.71
C ARG A 32 -3.98 -5.14 14.86
N LEU A 33 -3.51 -4.46 13.81
CA LEU A 33 -2.40 -4.91 12.98
C LEU A 33 -1.08 -4.80 13.75
N ILE A 34 -0.21 -5.77 13.51
CA ILE A 34 1.05 -6.03 14.22
C ILE A 34 2.01 -4.84 14.06
N SER A 35 2.15 -4.05 15.13
CA SER A 35 3.26 -3.14 15.33
C SER A 35 4.52 -3.99 15.56
N TYR A 36 5.61 -3.72 14.82
CA TYR A 36 6.94 -4.13 15.25
C TYR A 36 7.23 -3.38 16.56
N CYS A 37 6.88 -4.02 17.66
CA CYS A 37 7.00 -3.46 19.00
C CYS A 37 8.29 -4.02 19.61
N ASP A 38 9.22 -3.13 19.91
CA ASP A 38 10.46 -3.44 20.67
C ASP A 38 10.15 -3.99 22.09
N SER A 39 8.88 -4.15 22.47
CA SER A 39 8.43 -4.71 23.75
C SER A 39 8.21 -6.22 23.77
N ILE A 40 8.43 -6.96 22.66
CA ILE A 40 8.24 -8.43 22.64
C ILE A 40 9.15 -9.14 23.66
N GLY A 41 10.28 -8.53 24.05
CA GLY A 41 11.19 -9.08 25.05
C GLY A 41 10.58 -9.28 26.45
N ASP A 42 9.52 -8.55 26.80
CA ASP A 42 8.89 -8.60 28.14
C ASP A 42 7.60 -9.42 28.20
N HIS A 43 7.18 -10.04 27.09
CA HIS A 43 5.93 -10.81 27.02
C HIS A 43 6.18 -12.31 27.08
N SER A 44 5.29 -13.03 27.77
CA SER A 44 5.34 -14.49 27.77
C SER A 44 5.12 -15.02 26.35
N VAL A 45 5.73 -16.17 26.05
CA VAL A 45 5.67 -16.79 24.73
C VAL A 45 4.22 -17.04 24.28
N GLU A 46 3.35 -17.42 25.21
CA GLU A 46 1.91 -17.60 24.97
C GLU A 46 1.25 -16.29 24.58
N ARG A 47 1.59 -15.20 25.28
CA ARG A 47 1.04 -13.88 24.98
C ARG A 47 1.49 -13.40 23.61
N THR A 48 2.73 -13.67 23.24
CA THR A 48 3.27 -13.36 21.91
C THR A 48 2.57 -14.18 20.83
N LEU A 49 2.33 -15.48 21.03
CA LEU A 49 1.58 -16.31 20.09
C LEU A 49 0.12 -15.89 19.97
N GLU A 50 -0.55 -15.60 21.09
CA GLU A 50 -1.91 -15.05 21.09
C GLU A 50 -1.97 -13.75 20.30
N HIS A 51 -0.95 -12.90 20.43
CA HIS A 51 -0.88 -11.66 19.69
C HIS A 51 -0.63 -11.88 18.19
N ILE A 52 0.31 -12.76 17.82
CA ILE A 52 0.64 -13.09 16.42
C ILE A 52 -0.56 -13.71 15.68
N PHE A 53 -1.31 -14.59 16.35
CA PHE A 53 -2.43 -15.33 15.75
C PHE A 53 -3.82 -14.73 16.06
N ASP A 54 -3.86 -13.54 16.65
CA ASP A 54 -5.09 -12.84 17.07
C ASP A 54 -6.06 -13.73 17.86
N LEU A 55 -5.53 -14.38 18.89
CA LEU A 55 -6.27 -15.27 19.76
C LEU A 55 -6.64 -14.56 21.08
N PRO A 56 -7.79 -14.90 21.70
CA PRO A 56 -8.17 -14.35 23.00
C PRO A 56 -7.11 -14.59 24.08
N HIS A 57 -7.02 -13.69 25.05
CA HIS A 57 -6.09 -13.84 26.16
C HIS A 57 -6.34 -15.14 26.94
N LYS A 58 -5.27 -15.91 27.20
CA LYS A 58 -5.26 -17.26 27.83
C LYS A 58 -5.86 -18.38 26.99
N SER A 59 -5.91 -18.22 25.67
CA SER A 59 -6.38 -19.26 24.73
C SER A 59 -5.27 -20.21 24.28
N VAL A 60 -4.02 -19.78 24.38
CA VAL A 60 -2.84 -20.59 24.06
C VAL A 60 -2.32 -21.18 25.35
N ARG A 61 -2.36 -22.51 25.45
CA ARG A 61 -1.73 -23.27 26.54
C ARG A 61 -0.83 -24.32 25.93
N PRO A 62 0.47 -24.04 25.81
CA PRO A 62 1.43 -25.06 25.43
C PRO A 62 1.32 -26.23 26.40
N SER A 63 1.34 -27.46 25.89
CA SER A 63 1.41 -28.67 26.72
C SER A 63 2.79 -28.87 27.36
N GLY A 64 3.73 -27.93 27.18
CA GLY A 64 5.10 -27.95 27.71
C GLY A 64 5.85 -26.63 27.47
N SER A 65 7.13 -26.56 27.83
CA SER A 65 7.96 -25.33 27.76
C SER A 65 8.50 -24.99 26.36
N LEU A 66 8.32 -25.85 25.36
CA LEU A 66 8.71 -25.58 23.98
C LEU A 66 7.50 -25.47 23.06
N ILE A 67 7.50 -24.43 22.22
CA ILE A 67 6.65 -24.35 21.04
C ILE A 67 7.21 -25.35 20.01
N ASP A 68 6.44 -26.37 19.66
CA ASP A 68 6.76 -27.26 18.55
C ASP A 68 5.94 -26.94 17.29
N VAL A 69 6.34 -27.54 16.17
CA VAL A 69 5.71 -27.33 14.86
C VAL A 69 4.26 -27.83 14.84
N ASP A 70 3.96 -28.90 15.59
CA ASP A 70 2.62 -29.48 15.63
C ASP A 70 1.63 -28.61 16.42
N PHE A 71 2.11 -27.92 17.45
CA PHE A 71 1.36 -26.92 18.19
C PHE A 71 1.02 -25.70 17.32
N ILE A 72 1.99 -25.15 16.58
CA ILE A 72 1.74 -24.08 15.62
C ILE A 72 0.77 -24.54 14.53
N ARG A 73 0.96 -25.76 13.99
CA ARG A 73 0.05 -26.36 13.02
C ARG A 73 -1.37 -26.51 13.56
N SER A 74 -1.52 -26.86 14.84
CA SER A 74 -2.81 -26.95 15.52
C SER A 74 -3.50 -25.60 15.65
N ILE A 75 -2.76 -24.54 15.99
CA ILE A 75 -3.28 -23.16 16.01
C ILE A 75 -3.75 -22.75 14.62
N LEU A 76 -2.91 -22.93 13.59
CA LEU A 76 -3.25 -22.60 12.20
C LEU A 76 -4.48 -23.36 11.70
N LYS A 77 -4.59 -24.67 11.98
CA LYS A 77 -5.77 -25.48 11.63
C LYS A 77 -7.05 -24.99 12.30
N LYS A 78 -6.97 -24.49 13.54
CA LYS A 78 -8.12 -23.91 14.24
C LYS A 78 -8.54 -22.54 13.68
N GLN A 79 -7.59 -21.81 13.08
CA GLN A 79 -7.87 -20.52 12.43
C GLN A 79 -8.34 -20.66 10.99
N LEU A 80 -7.95 -21.73 10.28
CA LEU A 80 -8.27 -21.98 8.88
C LEU A 80 -9.78 -21.83 8.53
N PRO A 81 -10.75 -22.27 9.36
CA PRO A 81 -12.17 -22.09 9.06
C PRO A 81 -12.60 -20.63 8.96
N ARG A 82 -11.95 -19.70 9.68
CA ARG A 82 -12.24 -18.25 9.60
C ARG A 82 -11.92 -17.70 8.21
N PHE A 83 -10.86 -18.19 7.59
CA PHE A 83 -10.45 -17.82 6.23
C PHE A 83 -11.22 -18.57 5.14
N GLN A 84 -11.84 -19.69 5.47
CA GLN A 84 -12.68 -20.45 4.52
C GLN A 84 -14.12 -19.93 4.47
N GLN A 85 -14.58 -19.23 5.51
CA GLN A 85 -15.95 -18.71 5.61
C GLN A 85 -16.19 -17.40 4.83
N GLU A 86 -15.14 -16.74 4.34
CA GLU A 86 -15.21 -15.57 3.43
C GLU A 86 -15.40 -15.94 1.94
N ASN A 87 -15.69 -17.19 1.60
CA ASN A 87 -15.76 -17.64 0.20
C ASN A 87 -17.11 -17.46 -0.51
N ASP A 88 -18.10 -16.77 0.09
CA ASP A 88 -19.46 -16.68 -0.49
C ASP A 88 -20.04 -15.25 -0.56
N SER A 89 -19.19 -14.24 -0.75
CA SER A 89 -19.63 -12.93 -1.23
C SER A 89 -18.74 -12.48 -2.37
N ASP A 90 -19.35 -12.08 -3.51
CA ASP A 90 -18.74 -11.66 -4.78
C ASP A 90 -17.56 -10.68 -4.66
N CYS A 91 -16.38 -11.17 -4.27
CA CYS A 91 -15.14 -10.44 -4.47
C CYS A 91 -14.61 -10.82 -5.85
N TYR A 92 -14.39 -9.82 -6.71
CA TYR A 92 -13.64 -9.98 -7.94
C TYR A 92 -12.24 -10.50 -7.57
N LYS A 93 -12.04 -11.83 -7.58
CA LYS A 93 -10.74 -12.46 -7.31
C LYS A 93 -9.75 -12.02 -8.41
N ARG A 94 -9.12 -10.88 -8.18
CA ARG A 94 -8.00 -10.37 -8.94
C ARG A 94 -6.79 -11.21 -8.56
N ASP A 95 -6.54 -12.28 -9.31
CA ASP A 95 -5.34 -13.11 -9.13
C ASP A 95 -4.10 -12.19 -9.14
N GLY A 96 -3.31 -12.24 -8.06
CA GLY A 96 -2.13 -11.37 -7.90
C GLY A 96 -2.30 -10.09 -7.09
N LEU A 97 -3.51 -9.79 -6.56
CA LEU A 97 -3.77 -8.64 -5.69
C LEU A 97 -4.65 -9.04 -4.49
N SER A 98 -4.32 -8.53 -3.31
CA SER A 98 -5.13 -8.63 -2.10
C SER A 98 -5.28 -7.25 -1.49
N ILE A 99 -6.51 -6.89 -1.12
CA ILE A 99 -6.80 -5.66 -0.39
C ILE A 99 -7.13 -6.09 1.02
N LEU A 100 -6.29 -5.72 1.99
CA LEU A 100 -6.53 -6.04 3.39
C LEU A 100 -7.67 -5.17 3.91
N ASP A 101 -8.65 -5.79 4.57
CA ASP A 101 -9.69 -5.03 5.25
C ASP A 101 -9.09 -4.31 6.47
N CYS A 102 -9.08 -2.99 6.42
CA CYS A 102 -8.64 -2.12 7.51
C CYS A 102 -9.83 -1.50 8.27
N GLY A 103 -10.99 -2.16 8.28
CA GLY A 103 -12.24 -1.63 8.83
C GLY A 103 -12.90 -0.60 7.91
N SER A 104 -12.63 -0.68 6.61
CA SER A 104 -13.15 0.21 5.57
C SER A 104 -14.21 -0.50 4.72
N ALA A 105 -14.77 0.19 3.73
CA ALA A 105 -15.71 -0.47 2.81
C ALA A 105 -15.02 -1.67 2.10
N PRO A 106 -15.76 -2.75 1.79
CA PRO A 106 -15.20 -3.91 1.10
C PRO A 106 -14.47 -3.52 -0.18
N ASN A 107 -13.26 -4.04 -0.38
CA ASN A 107 -12.38 -3.74 -1.53
C ASN A 107 -11.94 -2.27 -1.67
N ALA A 108 -12.09 -1.44 -0.63
CA ALA A 108 -11.58 -0.07 -0.65
C ALA A 108 -10.05 -0.05 -0.46
N VAL A 109 -9.35 0.59 -1.39
CA VAL A 109 -7.92 0.89 -1.23
C VAL A 109 -7.78 2.17 -0.42
N VAL A 110 -7.13 2.08 0.74
CA VAL A 110 -6.90 3.19 1.67
C VAL A 110 -5.45 3.20 2.16
N ILE A 111 -5.02 4.29 2.79
CA ILE A 111 -3.74 4.31 3.51
C ILE A 111 -3.83 3.33 4.69
N ASP A 112 -2.85 2.44 4.79
CA ASP A 112 -2.68 1.59 5.96
C ASP A 112 -2.04 2.40 7.09
N ASN A 113 -2.86 2.78 8.07
CA ASN A 113 -2.43 3.52 9.25
C ASN A 113 -1.36 2.79 10.06
N ALA A 114 -1.33 1.45 10.05
CA ALA A 114 -0.32 0.68 10.78
C ALA A 114 1.06 0.75 10.10
N SER A 115 1.09 0.99 8.79
CA SER A 115 2.33 1.23 8.04
C SER A 115 2.86 2.66 8.17
N THR A 116 2.04 3.59 8.66
CA THR A 116 2.34 5.01 8.64
C THR A 116 3.45 5.37 9.62
N ARG A 117 4.41 6.17 9.15
CA ARG A 117 5.45 6.79 9.96
C ARG A 117 5.46 8.29 9.68
N GLY A 118 5.62 9.09 10.73
CA GLY A 118 5.31 10.52 10.67
C GLY A 118 3.83 10.77 10.97
N ASP A 119 3.30 11.89 10.48
CA ASP A 119 1.91 12.30 10.68
C ASP A 119 1.26 12.58 9.33
N ILE A 120 0.54 11.57 8.81
CA ILE A 120 -0.24 11.68 7.58
C ILE A 120 -1.70 11.89 7.94
N LYS A 121 -2.25 13.02 7.53
CA LYS A 121 -3.64 13.35 7.73
C LYS A 121 -4.43 13.19 6.43
N THR A 122 -5.53 12.45 6.48
CA THR A 122 -6.51 12.43 5.40
C THR A 122 -7.43 13.65 5.53
N ILE A 123 -7.38 14.55 4.55
CA ILE A 123 -8.14 15.82 4.54
C ILE A 123 -9.56 15.60 4.04
N ARG A 124 -9.73 14.89 2.92
CA ARG A 124 -11.02 14.67 2.24
C ARG A 124 -11.02 13.36 1.45
N LYS A 125 -12.20 12.76 1.32
CA LYS A 125 -12.42 11.59 0.44
C LYS A 125 -12.40 12.02 -1.04
N PRO A 126 -11.95 11.19 -2.00
CA PRO A 126 -11.65 9.77 -1.84
C PRO A 126 -10.32 9.43 -1.15
N LEU A 127 -9.26 10.24 -1.22
CA LEU A 127 -8.03 10.02 -0.41
C LEU A 127 -7.02 11.20 -0.52
N LEU A 128 -7.43 12.45 -0.22
CA LEU A 128 -6.47 13.56 -0.15
C LEU A 128 -5.68 13.47 1.16
N VAL A 129 -4.36 13.38 1.07
CA VAL A 129 -3.46 13.25 2.22
C VAL A 129 -2.43 14.37 2.26
N GLU A 130 -2.08 14.81 3.47
CA GLU A 130 -0.98 15.75 3.74
C GLU A 130 -0.04 15.19 4.82
N SER A 131 1.24 15.54 4.74
CA SER A 131 2.18 15.35 5.86
C SER A 131 2.13 16.58 6.77
N GLN A 132 2.04 16.35 8.08
CA GLN A 132 2.15 17.41 9.10
C GLN A 132 3.55 17.49 9.72
N THR A 133 4.47 16.67 9.24
CA THR A 133 5.89 16.66 9.63
C THR A 133 6.79 16.79 8.41
N VAL A 134 8.07 17.07 8.66
CA VAL A 134 9.13 17.18 7.64
C VAL A 134 9.16 15.98 6.70
N PHE A 135 8.82 14.79 7.20
CA PHE A 135 8.81 13.58 6.40
C PHE A 135 7.82 12.56 6.97
N SER A 136 6.84 12.16 6.17
CA SER A 136 5.90 11.09 6.50
C SER A 136 5.84 10.06 5.37
N SER A 137 5.74 8.78 5.73
CA SER A 137 5.68 7.67 4.78
C SER A 137 4.56 6.70 5.13
N ALA A 138 3.87 6.17 4.12
CA ALA A 138 2.88 5.12 4.32
C ALA A 138 2.72 4.23 3.08
N ARG A 139 2.18 3.03 3.31
CA ARG A 139 1.68 2.11 2.29
C ARG A 139 0.16 2.20 2.23
N ALA A 140 -0.41 1.82 1.09
CA ALA A 140 -1.81 1.47 1.01
C ALA A 140 -2.05 0.05 1.55
N ASN A 141 -3.31 -0.31 1.82
CA ASN A 141 -3.72 -1.65 2.23
C ASN A 141 -3.78 -2.69 1.08
N ALA A 142 -3.35 -2.31 -0.13
CA ALA A 142 -3.36 -3.17 -1.31
C ALA A 142 -1.99 -3.81 -1.55
N CYS A 143 -1.93 -5.14 -1.56
CA CYS A 143 -0.73 -5.95 -1.79
C CYS A 143 -0.79 -6.61 -3.16
N ALA A 144 0.18 -6.29 -4.04
CA ALA A 144 0.35 -6.91 -5.35
C ALA A 144 1.54 -7.89 -5.35
N TRP A 145 1.33 -9.12 -5.82
CA TRP A 145 2.39 -10.15 -5.91
C TRP A 145 2.47 -10.85 -7.27
N LYS A 146 1.56 -10.57 -8.20
CA LYS A 146 1.59 -11.12 -9.57
C LYS A 146 0.83 -10.20 -10.53
N GLY A 147 1.18 -10.20 -11.81
CA GLY A 147 0.49 -9.42 -12.83
C GLY A 147 0.94 -7.96 -12.87
N LYS A 148 0.09 -7.10 -13.42
CA LYS A 148 0.41 -5.70 -13.71
C LYS A 148 -0.57 -4.78 -13.00
N TRP A 149 -0.04 -3.83 -12.25
CA TRP A 149 -0.83 -2.94 -11.40
C TRP A 149 -0.37 -1.51 -11.55
N MET A 150 -1.30 -0.58 -11.35
CA MET A 150 -1.03 0.84 -11.39
C MET A 150 -1.97 1.58 -10.43
N TYR A 151 -1.44 2.65 -9.84
CA TYR A 151 -2.22 3.65 -9.13
C TYR A 151 -1.77 5.04 -9.58
N GLU A 152 -2.63 6.04 -9.37
CA GLU A 152 -2.35 7.42 -9.75
C GLU A 152 -2.35 8.34 -8.53
N VAL A 153 -1.54 9.39 -8.59
CA VAL A 153 -1.49 10.46 -7.59
C VAL A 153 -1.59 11.79 -8.31
N THR A 154 -2.53 12.63 -7.89
CA THR A 154 -2.58 14.04 -8.31
C THR A 154 -1.78 14.89 -7.35
N LEU A 155 -0.82 15.65 -7.85
CA LEU A 155 0.03 16.50 -7.02
C LEU A 155 -0.71 17.77 -6.59
N GLU A 156 -0.88 17.96 -5.29
CA GLU A 156 -1.55 19.15 -4.73
C GLU A 156 -0.55 20.20 -4.22
N THR A 157 0.72 19.82 -4.08
CA THR A 157 1.81 20.71 -3.63
C THR A 157 3.06 20.51 -4.48
N SER A 158 3.93 21.53 -4.46
CA SER A 158 5.28 21.50 -5.04
C SER A 158 6.33 20.90 -4.10
N GLY A 159 5.93 20.31 -2.97
CA GLY A 159 6.84 19.73 -1.99
C GLY A 159 7.63 18.55 -2.52
N ILE A 160 8.65 18.12 -1.76
CA ILE A 160 9.38 16.88 -2.05
C ILE A 160 8.43 15.71 -1.77
N GLN A 161 8.23 14.89 -2.80
CA GLN A 161 7.36 13.72 -2.73
C GLN A 161 8.09 12.58 -3.42
N GLN A 162 8.01 11.38 -2.84
CA GLN A 162 8.50 10.15 -3.42
C GLN A 162 7.31 9.21 -3.58
N LEU A 163 6.99 8.86 -4.83
CA LEU A 163 5.84 8.04 -5.18
C LEU A 163 6.33 6.71 -5.74
N GLY A 164 5.81 5.58 -5.25
CA GLY A 164 6.06 4.30 -5.90
C GLY A 164 5.61 3.09 -5.09
N TRP A 165 6.48 2.09 -4.97
CA TRP A 165 6.14 0.77 -4.46
C TRP A 165 7.09 0.36 -3.33
N ALA A 166 6.56 -0.24 -2.28
CA ALA A 166 7.35 -0.76 -1.17
C ALA A 166 6.85 -2.12 -0.71
N THR A 167 7.76 -3.01 -0.32
CA THR A 167 7.38 -4.23 0.41
C THR A 167 7.17 -3.92 1.89
N VAL A 168 6.64 -4.88 2.65
CA VAL A 168 6.55 -4.80 4.12
C VAL A 168 7.93 -4.73 4.79
N SER A 169 8.98 -5.22 4.14
CA SER A 169 10.35 -5.19 4.65
C SER A 169 10.99 -3.81 4.55
N CYS A 170 10.43 -2.90 3.74
CA CYS A 170 10.91 -1.54 3.62
C CYS A 170 10.75 -0.80 4.97
N PRO A 171 11.86 -0.38 5.61
CA PRO A 171 11.79 0.31 6.89
C PRO A 171 11.41 1.77 6.65
N PHE A 172 10.21 2.15 7.09
CA PHE A 172 9.86 3.56 7.20
C PHE A 172 10.31 4.11 8.54
N THR A 173 10.98 5.25 8.53
CA THR A 173 11.38 6.02 9.71
C THR A 173 11.16 7.52 9.45
N ASP A 174 11.53 8.36 10.41
CA ASP A 174 11.60 9.82 10.29
C ASP A 174 12.57 10.32 9.20
N ARG A 175 13.45 9.45 8.69
CA ARG A 175 14.53 9.78 7.73
C ARG A 175 14.58 8.87 6.51
N LYS A 176 13.79 7.79 6.52
CA LYS A 176 13.78 6.78 5.47
C LYS A 176 12.35 6.53 5.02
N GLY A 177 12.11 6.73 3.74
CA GLY A 177 10.82 6.54 3.10
C GLY A 177 10.89 5.60 1.91
N VAL A 178 9.93 5.76 1.00
CA VAL A 178 9.85 4.98 -0.22
C VAL A 178 11.01 5.38 -1.14
N GLY A 179 11.80 4.39 -1.54
CA GLY A 179 12.98 4.57 -2.38
C GLY A 179 14.29 4.66 -1.61
N ASP A 180 14.28 4.70 -0.27
CA ASP A 180 15.52 4.80 0.55
C ASP A 180 16.08 3.43 0.99
N SER A 181 15.50 2.33 0.49
CA SER A 181 15.90 0.95 0.78
C SER A 181 15.86 0.08 -0.48
N GLU A 182 16.46 -1.13 -0.43
CA GLU A 182 16.36 -2.09 -1.55
C GLU A 182 14.93 -2.58 -1.77
N ASP A 183 14.13 -2.56 -0.72
CA ASP A 183 12.77 -3.08 -0.64
C ASP A 183 11.71 -2.09 -1.17
N SER A 184 12.13 -0.98 -1.79
CA SER A 184 11.22 0.03 -2.32
C SER A 184 11.79 0.78 -3.53
N TYR A 185 10.89 1.23 -4.39
CA TYR A 185 11.19 1.93 -5.64
C TYR A 185 10.34 3.18 -5.72
N ALA A 186 10.94 4.34 -5.91
CA ALA A 186 10.21 5.59 -6.01
C ALA A 186 10.68 6.50 -7.15
N PHE A 187 9.80 7.43 -7.52
CA PHE A 187 10.09 8.57 -8.36
C PHE A 187 9.82 9.87 -7.59
N ASP A 188 10.78 10.79 -7.67
CA ASP A 188 10.73 12.16 -7.16
C ASP A 188 10.90 13.11 -8.35
N GLY A 189 9.79 13.66 -8.85
CA GLY A 189 9.81 14.59 -9.98
C GLY A 189 10.23 16.01 -9.59
N LYS A 190 10.36 16.35 -8.29
CA LYS A 190 10.97 17.63 -7.91
C LYS A 190 12.48 17.58 -8.12
N ARG A 191 13.11 16.47 -7.75
CA ARG A 191 14.54 16.22 -7.97
C ARG A 191 14.85 15.51 -9.28
N VAL A 192 13.82 15.20 -10.09
CA VAL A 192 13.93 14.50 -11.38
C VAL A 192 14.78 13.22 -11.26
N SER A 193 14.47 12.43 -10.24
CA SER A 193 15.27 11.28 -9.84
C SER A 193 14.39 10.10 -9.47
N LYS A 194 14.87 8.90 -9.81
CA LYS A 194 14.36 7.63 -9.29
C LYS A 194 15.20 7.21 -8.08
N TRP A 195 14.59 6.53 -7.12
CA TRP A 195 15.19 6.17 -5.84
C TRP A 195 15.01 4.67 -5.56
N ASN A 196 16.12 4.00 -5.27
CA ASN A 196 16.21 2.66 -4.66
C ASN A 196 17.55 2.63 -3.90
N LYS A 197 17.53 3.04 -2.63
CA LYS A 197 18.67 3.49 -1.81
C LYS A 197 19.25 4.83 -2.24
N ASP A 198 19.85 4.87 -3.43
CA ASP A 198 20.57 6.03 -3.94
C ASP A 198 19.81 6.67 -5.10
N PRO A 199 19.83 8.01 -5.24
CA PRO A 199 19.15 8.69 -6.33
C PRO A 199 19.89 8.50 -7.65
N MET A 200 19.11 8.29 -8.72
CA MET A 200 19.60 8.30 -10.09
C MET A 200 18.73 9.22 -10.96
N PRO A 201 19.29 9.95 -11.94
CA PRO A 201 18.51 10.77 -12.86
C PRO A 201 17.44 9.94 -13.59
N TYR A 202 16.20 10.42 -13.59
CA TYR A 202 15.09 9.76 -14.28
C TYR A 202 13.88 10.70 -14.42
N GLY A 203 13.13 10.53 -15.52
CA GLY A 203 11.86 11.20 -15.73
C GLY A 203 12.00 12.68 -16.06
N GLN A 204 11.03 13.47 -15.60
CA GLN A 204 10.91 14.90 -15.90
C GLN A 204 10.46 15.65 -14.65
N SER A 205 10.68 16.96 -14.63
CA SER A 205 10.14 17.81 -13.56
C SER A 205 8.61 17.83 -13.60
N TRP A 206 7.99 17.70 -12.42
CA TRP A 206 6.54 17.79 -12.24
C TRP A 206 6.11 19.16 -11.70
N VAL A 207 4.81 19.45 -11.79
CA VAL A 207 4.19 20.64 -11.20
C VAL A 207 2.89 20.26 -10.49
N VAL A 208 2.40 21.16 -9.62
CA VAL A 208 1.08 21.03 -9.00
C VAL A 208 0.02 20.82 -10.09
N GLY A 209 -0.88 19.87 -9.86
CA GLY A 209 -1.94 19.45 -10.79
C GLY A 209 -1.54 18.31 -11.72
N ASP A 210 -0.25 17.95 -11.83
CA ASP A 210 0.16 16.77 -12.61
C ASP A 210 -0.39 15.49 -11.97
N VAL A 211 -0.76 14.54 -12.84
CA VAL A 211 -1.16 13.18 -12.46
C VAL A 211 0.00 12.23 -12.73
N ILE A 212 0.51 11.59 -11.68
CA ILE A 212 1.60 10.64 -11.75
C ILE A 212 1.06 9.22 -11.64
N GLY A 213 1.18 8.45 -12.71
CA GLY A 213 0.84 7.03 -12.73
C GLY A 213 2.05 6.19 -12.32
N CYS A 214 1.91 5.38 -11.26
CA CYS A 214 2.95 4.51 -10.74
C CYS A 214 2.66 3.07 -11.14
N CYS A 215 3.39 2.53 -12.11
CA CYS A 215 3.16 1.19 -12.66
C CYS A 215 4.15 0.16 -12.12
N ILE A 216 3.66 -1.06 -11.91
CA ILE A 216 4.48 -2.23 -11.65
C ILE A 216 4.03 -3.39 -12.55
N ASP A 217 4.98 -4.02 -13.22
CA ASP A 217 4.82 -5.21 -14.04
C ASP A 217 5.62 -6.34 -13.37
N LEU A 218 4.93 -7.15 -12.56
CA LEU A 218 5.52 -8.25 -11.79
C LEU A 218 5.80 -9.49 -12.65
N ASP A 219 5.26 -9.53 -13.86
CA ASP A 219 5.55 -10.60 -14.81
C ASP A 219 6.89 -10.36 -15.52
N SER A 220 7.29 -9.08 -15.64
CA SER A 220 8.51 -8.64 -16.31
C SER A 220 9.56 -8.04 -15.36
N ASP A 221 9.30 -8.03 -14.05
CA ASP A 221 10.14 -7.44 -13.01
C ASP A 221 10.49 -5.95 -13.29
N VAL A 222 9.48 -5.14 -13.68
CA VAL A 222 9.66 -3.74 -14.09
C VAL A 222 8.78 -2.78 -13.28
N VAL A 223 9.35 -1.61 -12.94
CA VAL A 223 8.60 -0.44 -12.44
C VAL A 223 8.81 0.72 -13.42
N SER A 224 7.72 1.41 -13.76
CA SER A 224 7.72 2.56 -14.66
C SER A 224 6.75 3.62 -14.19
N PHE A 225 6.91 4.85 -14.66
CA PHE A 225 6.06 5.98 -14.29
C PHE A 225 5.46 6.65 -15.51
N LEU A 226 4.26 7.23 -15.34
CA LEU A 226 3.61 8.10 -16.30
C LEU A 226 3.41 9.47 -15.69
N ARG A 227 3.45 10.50 -16.54
CA ARG A 227 3.02 11.86 -16.20
C ARG A 227 1.91 12.24 -17.16
N ASN A 228 0.72 12.54 -16.64
CA ASN A 228 -0.47 12.90 -17.41
C ASN A 228 -0.76 11.89 -18.54
N GLY A 229 -0.64 10.60 -18.22
CA GLY A 229 -0.84 9.48 -19.16
C GLY A 229 0.32 9.22 -20.14
N VAL A 230 1.39 10.02 -20.12
CA VAL A 230 2.57 9.83 -20.99
C VAL A 230 3.67 9.09 -20.23
N SER A 231 4.20 8.03 -20.82
CA SER A 231 5.28 7.24 -20.22
C SER A 231 6.57 8.05 -20.05
N LEU A 232 7.21 7.92 -18.89
CA LEU A 232 8.55 8.44 -18.59
C LEU A 232 9.66 7.41 -18.84
N GLY A 233 9.32 6.25 -19.43
CA GLY A 233 10.22 5.13 -19.64
C GLY A 233 10.27 4.14 -18.46
N VAL A 234 11.15 3.15 -18.57
CA VAL A 234 11.39 2.18 -17.49
C VAL A 234 12.27 2.83 -16.43
N ALA A 235 11.78 2.88 -15.19
CA ALA A 235 12.57 3.37 -14.06
C ALA A 235 13.47 2.28 -13.52
N PHE A 236 12.91 1.09 -13.28
CA PHE A 236 13.64 -0.03 -12.70
C PHE A 236 13.36 -1.29 -13.51
N ASP A 237 14.43 -2.01 -13.83
CA ASP A 237 14.39 -3.34 -14.39
C ASP A 237 14.93 -4.33 -13.35
N ARG A 238 14.54 -5.61 -13.47
CA ARG A 238 14.99 -6.67 -12.55
C ARG A 238 14.72 -6.32 -11.08
N ILE A 239 13.55 -5.76 -10.78
CA ILE A 239 13.12 -5.57 -9.39
C ILE A 239 13.13 -6.90 -8.63
N GLN A 240 13.21 -6.85 -7.31
CA GLN A 240 13.33 -8.06 -6.50
C GLN A 240 12.23 -9.07 -6.85
N LYS A 241 12.65 -10.23 -7.36
CA LYS A 241 11.72 -11.30 -7.75
C LYS A 241 10.87 -11.73 -6.57
N MET A 242 9.58 -11.89 -6.84
CA MET A 242 8.63 -12.39 -5.88
C MET A 242 9.03 -13.75 -5.34
N ARG A 243 8.95 -13.88 -4.02
CA ARG A 243 9.04 -15.15 -3.29
C ARG A 243 7.80 -15.26 -2.40
N PRO A 244 7.38 -16.46 -1.99
CA PRO A 244 6.27 -16.61 -1.06
C PRO A 244 6.43 -15.68 0.15
N GLY A 245 5.44 -14.82 0.38
CA GLY A 245 5.45 -13.83 1.47
C GLY A 245 5.98 -12.44 1.12
N ILE A 246 6.44 -12.20 -0.11
CA ILE A 246 6.81 -10.87 -0.61
C ILE A 246 5.70 -10.35 -1.52
N GLY A 247 5.33 -9.09 -1.35
CA GLY A 247 4.40 -8.36 -2.21
C GLY A 247 4.70 -6.86 -2.14
N TYR A 248 4.37 -6.14 -3.21
CA TYR A 248 4.52 -4.69 -3.27
C TYR A 248 3.21 -3.99 -2.97
N TYR A 249 3.31 -2.92 -2.20
CA TYR A 249 2.21 -2.06 -1.84
C TYR A 249 2.44 -0.69 -2.48
N PRO A 250 1.39 -0.03 -3.01
CA PRO A 250 1.45 1.40 -3.32
C PRO A 250 1.95 2.14 -2.09
N ALA A 251 2.91 3.02 -2.26
CA ALA A 251 3.56 3.70 -1.16
C ALA A 251 3.91 5.13 -1.54
N ILE A 252 3.85 6.01 -0.54
CA ILE A 252 4.18 7.42 -0.68
C ILE A 252 5.04 7.88 0.48
N SER A 253 5.96 8.79 0.19
CA SER A 253 6.61 9.64 1.19
C SER A 253 6.42 11.09 0.82
N LEU A 254 6.01 11.90 1.80
CA LEU A 254 5.61 13.29 1.64
C LEU A 254 6.41 14.16 2.61
N SER A 255 6.95 15.27 2.14
CA SER A 255 7.47 16.32 3.03
C SER A 255 6.38 17.29 3.45
N ASP A 256 6.60 18.01 4.55
CA ASP A 256 5.78 19.18 4.84
C ASP A 256 5.97 20.21 3.71
N GLY A 257 4.88 20.84 3.29
CA GLY A 257 4.92 21.86 2.23
C GLY A 257 5.79 23.08 2.56
N SER A 258 6.38 23.15 3.76
CA SER A 258 7.33 24.18 4.20
C SER A 258 8.77 23.97 3.73
N SER A 259 9.10 22.81 3.16
CA SER A 259 10.42 22.50 2.61
C SER A 259 10.75 23.21 1.27
N ASP A 260 10.06 24.31 0.97
CA ASP A 260 10.29 25.21 -0.18
C ASP A 260 11.29 26.36 0.13
N LEU A 261 12.04 26.29 1.24
CA LEU A 261 13.09 27.24 1.63
C LEU A 261 14.50 26.64 1.54
#